data_AF-A0A953QZF2-F1
#
_entry.id   AF-A0A953QZF2-F1
#
_cell.length_a   1.000
_cell.length_b   1.000
_cell.length_c   1.000
_cell.angle_alpha   90.00
_cell.angle_beta   90.00
_cell.angle_gamma   90.00
#
_symmetry.space_group_name_H-M   'P 1'
#
loop_
_entity.id
_entity.type
_entity.pdbx_description
1 polymer ?
#
loop_
_entity_poly.entity_id
_entity_poly.type
_entity_poly.pdbx_seq_one_letter_code
_entity_poly.pdbx_strand_id
1 'polypeptide(L)'
;MSTKAKMEKLMRVADEAWVGLALLHNEHPEKPSFTAREILDRVKAERATPELRPGVQAHIYLHNVANLEPNSARYRMFYRLPGDTYRLFRTGDRAHPSRHGKIQPAREELPERYHYLLDWYAQKYAGQETAMKEEDDPILQMRGVGKEIWADTNADEYVRSLRANWYGDERKEG
;
A
#
# COMPACT_ATOMS: atom_id res chain seq x y z
N MET A 1 -8.91 -41.86 18.17
CA MET A 1 -9.12 -40.67 17.30
C MET A 1 -8.29 -39.52 17.83
N SER A 2 -7.15 -39.20 17.23
CA SER A 2 -6.38 -37.95 17.41
C SER A 2 -4.93 -38.22 17.02
N THR A 3 -4.39 -37.50 16.03
CA THR A 3 -3.02 -36.93 16.00
C THR A 3 -2.58 -36.51 14.60
N LYS A 4 -2.93 -37.25 13.53
CA LYS A 4 -2.47 -36.89 12.16
C LYS A 4 -3.39 -35.93 11.39
N ALA A 5 -4.70 -36.05 11.57
CA ALA A 5 -5.70 -35.31 10.79
C ALA A 5 -5.81 -33.81 11.11
N LYS A 6 -5.09 -33.33 12.14
CA LYS A 6 -5.06 -31.92 12.57
C LYS A 6 -3.76 -31.20 12.15
N MET A 7 -2.75 -31.94 11.66
CA MET A 7 -1.36 -31.52 11.84
C MET A 7 -0.77 -30.59 10.78
N GLU A 8 -1.33 -30.46 9.57
CA GLU A 8 -0.92 -29.38 8.67
C GLU A 8 -2.13 -28.93 7.87
N LYS A 9 -2.90 -27.99 8.43
CA LYS A 9 -3.85 -27.21 7.63
C LYS A 9 -3.03 -26.55 6.53
N LEU A 10 -3.24 -26.97 5.28
CA LEU A 10 -2.55 -26.43 4.11
C LEU A 10 -2.70 -24.90 4.11
N MET A 11 -1.64 -24.22 4.52
CA MET A 11 -1.54 -22.77 4.54
C MET A 11 -1.92 -22.24 3.16
N ARG A 12 -2.76 -21.21 3.04
CA ARG A 12 -3.13 -20.70 1.69
C ARG A 12 -1.94 -20.01 1.04
N VAL A 13 -1.93 -19.92 -0.30
CA VAL A 13 -0.85 -19.27 -1.06
C VAL A 13 -0.70 -17.80 -0.67
N ALA A 14 -1.82 -17.12 -0.41
CA ALA A 14 -1.83 -15.75 0.08
C ALA A 14 -1.12 -15.60 1.44
N ASP A 15 -1.36 -16.56 2.35
CA ASP A 15 -0.84 -16.54 3.71
C ASP A 15 0.66 -16.88 3.73
N GLU A 16 1.08 -17.80 2.87
CA GLU A 16 2.50 -18.12 2.66
C GLU A 16 3.30 -16.90 2.17
N ALA A 17 2.77 -16.17 1.20
CA ALA A 17 3.38 -14.93 0.73
C ALA A 17 3.44 -13.86 1.85
N TRP A 18 2.38 -13.75 2.66
CA TRP A 18 2.35 -12.85 3.82
C TRP A 18 3.42 -13.21 4.85
N VAL A 19 3.56 -14.50 5.19
CA VAL A 19 4.60 -14.98 6.11
C VAL A 19 5.99 -14.64 5.58
N GLY A 20 6.25 -14.89 4.29
CA GLY A 20 7.55 -14.56 3.69
C GLY A 20 7.93 -13.08 3.80
N LEU A 21 6.97 -12.18 3.54
CA LEU A 21 7.20 -10.73 3.67
C LEU A 21 7.28 -10.28 5.14
N ALA A 22 6.49 -10.88 6.03
CA ALA A 22 6.56 -10.59 7.47
C ALA A 22 7.92 -10.99 8.06
N LEU A 23 8.45 -12.13 7.65
CA LEU A 23 9.80 -12.58 8.04
C LEU A 23 10.86 -11.59 7.58
N LEU A 24 10.81 -11.14 6.33
CA LEU A 24 11.75 -10.14 5.82
C LEU A 24 11.74 -8.85 6.64
N HIS A 25 10.57 -8.32 6.98
CA HIS A 25 10.50 -7.11 7.82
C HIS A 25 10.93 -7.36 9.27
N ASN A 26 10.70 -8.57 9.80
CA ASN A 26 11.13 -8.92 11.14
C ASN A 26 12.66 -9.13 11.23
N GLU A 27 13.28 -9.64 10.16
CA GLU A 27 14.73 -9.87 10.03
C GLU A 27 15.50 -8.59 9.66
N HIS A 28 14.88 -7.71 8.87
CA HIS A 28 15.45 -6.47 8.35
C HIS A 28 14.55 -5.27 8.67
N PRO A 29 14.39 -4.88 9.95
CA PRO A 29 13.51 -3.79 10.36
C PRO A 29 13.92 -2.42 9.79
N GLU A 30 15.17 -2.25 9.38
CA GLU A 30 15.71 -1.05 8.73
C GLU A 30 15.23 -0.86 7.29
N LYS A 31 14.84 -1.95 6.61
CA LYS A 31 14.40 -1.91 5.22
C LYS A 31 12.89 -1.61 5.13
N PRO A 32 12.47 -0.52 4.46
CA PRO A 32 11.06 -0.13 4.41
C PRO A 32 10.21 -0.99 3.48
N SER A 33 10.83 -1.70 2.52
CA SER A 33 10.15 -2.49 1.49
C SER A 33 11.11 -3.47 0.82
N PHE A 34 10.56 -4.49 0.18
CA PHE A 34 11.32 -5.54 -0.52
C PHE A 34 10.80 -5.78 -1.92
N THR A 35 11.68 -6.18 -2.82
CA THR A 35 11.30 -6.58 -4.18
C THR A 35 10.49 -7.88 -4.16
N ALA A 36 9.68 -8.11 -5.20
CA ALA A 36 8.97 -9.38 -5.35
C ALA A 36 9.92 -10.59 -5.42
N ARG A 37 11.15 -10.39 -5.92
CA ARG A 37 12.18 -11.44 -5.98
C ARG A 37 12.65 -11.83 -4.59
N GLU A 38 12.98 -10.86 -3.73
CA GLU A 38 13.36 -11.10 -2.34
C GLU A 38 12.25 -11.84 -1.57
N ILE A 39 11.00 -11.44 -1.76
CA ILE A 39 9.85 -12.11 -1.12
C ILE A 39 9.74 -13.55 -1.59
N LEU A 40 9.84 -13.79 -2.90
CA LEU A 40 9.79 -15.14 -3.46
C LEU A 40 10.94 -16.01 -2.96
N ASP A 41 12.14 -15.46 -2.85
CA ASP A 41 13.31 -16.18 -2.36
C ASP A 41 13.19 -16.49 -0.86
N ARG A 42 12.64 -15.56 -0.06
CA ARG A 42 12.35 -15.83 1.36
C ARG A 42 11.29 -16.92 1.54
N VAL A 43 10.23 -16.91 0.74
CA VAL A 43 9.18 -17.96 0.74
C VAL A 43 9.79 -19.33 0.40
N LYS A 44 10.64 -19.39 -0.63
CA LYS A 44 11.36 -20.62 -1.01
C LYS A 44 12.31 -21.10 0.09
N ALA A 45 13.01 -20.19 0.75
CA ALA A 45 13.94 -20.50 1.82
C ALA A 45 13.24 -21.02 3.08
N GLU A 46 12.06 -20.44 3.41
CA GLU A 46 11.27 -20.86 4.57
C GLU A 46 10.78 -22.30 4.46
N ARG A 47 10.54 -22.79 3.23
CA ARG A 47 9.92 -24.10 2.97
C ARG A 47 8.67 -24.30 3.83
N ALA A 48 7.86 -23.26 3.92
CA ALA A 48 6.61 -23.27 4.67
C ALA A 48 5.66 -24.38 4.17
N THR A 49 5.75 -24.70 2.87
CA THR A 49 5.19 -25.89 2.24
C THR A 49 6.30 -26.73 1.57
N PRO A 50 6.09 -28.05 1.37
CA PRO A 50 7.10 -28.94 0.79
C PRO A 50 7.57 -28.54 -0.62
N GLU A 51 6.67 -27.94 -1.42
CA GLU A 51 6.95 -27.47 -2.77
C GLU A 51 6.45 -26.03 -2.94
N LEU A 52 7.12 -25.26 -3.79
CA LEU A 52 6.67 -23.94 -4.18
C LEU A 52 5.42 -24.07 -5.05
N ARG A 53 4.29 -23.58 -4.54
CA ARG A 53 3.02 -23.72 -5.24
C ARG A 53 2.91 -22.80 -6.46
N PRO A 54 2.36 -23.28 -7.58
CA PRO A 54 2.02 -22.41 -8.71
C PRO A 54 1.01 -21.35 -8.21
N GLY A 55 1.35 -20.07 -8.38
CA GLY A 55 0.50 -18.94 -7.97
C GLY A 55 1.08 -18.04 -6.88
N VAL A 56 2.16 -18.42 -6.19
CA VAL A 56 2.81 -17.54 -5.19
C VAL A 56 3.19 -16.19 -5.80
N GLN A 57 3.74 -16.18 -7.01
CA GLN A 57 4.07 -14.94 -7.73
C GLN A 57 2.85 -14.06 -7.97
N ALA A 58 1.72 -14.62 -8.43
CA ALA A 58 0.49 -13.86 -8.64
C ALA A 58 -0.04 -13.27 -7.31
N HIS A 59 0.15 -13.97 -6.20
CA HIS A 59 -0.15 -13.44 -4.86
C HIS A 59 0.74 -12.27 -4.46
N ILE A 60 2.05 -12.34 -4.75
CA ILE A 60 2.98 -11.25 -4.47
C ILE A 60 2.67 -10.00 -5.32
N TYR A 61 2.49 -10.17 -6.63
CA TYR A 61 2.34 -9.03 -7.56
C TYR A 61 0.94 -8.42 -7.59
N LEU A 62 -0.11 -9.21 -7.33
CA LEU A 62 -1.47 -8.79 -7.67
C LEU A 62 -2.51 -9.13 -6.60
N HIS A 63 -2.63 -10.39 -6.22
CA HIS A 63 -3.78 -10.81 -5.42
C HIS A 63 -3.73 -10.30 -3.98
N ASN A 64 -2.54 -10.08 -3.41
CA ASN A 64 -2.39 -9.54 -2.06
C ASN A 64 -2.28 -8.01 -2.01
N VAL A 65 -2.06 -7.35 -3.14
CA VAL A 65 -1.69 -5.92 -3.20
C VAL A 65 -2.92 -5.03 -3.08
N ALA A 66 -2.99 -4.24 -2.01
CA ALA A 66 -4.16 -3.46 -1.62
C ALA A 66 -4.41 -2.23 -2.50
N ASN A 67 -3.36 -1.59 -3.00
CA ASN A 67 -3.43 -0.35 -3.79
C ASN A 67 -3.51 -0.58 -5.31
N LEU A 68 -3.63 -1.83 -5.75
CA LEU A 68 -3.88 -2.18 -7.14
C LEU A 68 -5.33 -2.62 -7.34
N GLU A 69 -5.86 -2.39 -8.55
CA GLU A 69 -7.17 -2.87 -8.94
C GLU A 69 -7.26 -4.41 -8.71
N PRO A 70 -8.36 -4.92 -8.14
CA PRO A 70 -8.55 -6.35 -7.99
C PRO A 70 -8.74 -7.02 -9.34
N ASN A 71 -8.09 -8.17 -9.52
CA ASN A 71 -8.35 -9.06 -10.66
C ASN A 71 -9.36 -10.15 -10.26
N SER A 72 -9.00 -11.03 -9.33
CA SER A 72 -9.87 -12.10 -8.83
C SER A 72 -9.96 -12.15 -7.30
N ALA A 73 -8.85 -11.88 -6.61
CA ALA A 73 -8.79 -11.79 -5.15
C ALA A 73 -8.95 -10.35 -4.66
N ARG A 74 -9.54 -10.21 -3.47
CA ARG A 74 -9.80 -8.90 -2.84
C ARG A 74 -8.93 -8.63 -1.61
N TYR A 75 -7.85 -9.38 -1.42
CA TYR A 75 -6.98 -9.23 -0.24
C TYR A 75 -6.25 -7.88 -0.23
N ARG A 76 -5.88 -7.46 0.97
CA ARG A 76 -5.20 -6.18 1.28
C ARG A 76 -3.99 -6.43 2.17
N MET A 77 -3.21 -7.45 1.84
CA MET A 77 -2.10 -7.91 2.66
C MET A 77 -0.82 -7.11 2.40
N PHE A 78 -0.61 -6.71 1.15
CA PHE A 78 0.61 -6.03 0.69
C PHE A 78 0.26 -4.60 0.25
N TYR A 79 1.26 -3.74 0.26
CA TYR A 79 1.20 -2.41 -0.31
C TYR A 79 2.37 -2.23 -1.28
N ARG A 80 2.09 -1.90 -2.54
CA ARG A 80 3.13 -1.62 -3.55
C ARG A 80 3.58 -0.17 -3.41
N LEU A 81 4.89 0.01 -3.28
CA LEU A 81 5.55 1.31 -3.22
C LEU A 81 6.18 1.68 -4.57
N PRO A 82 6.59 2.95 -4.76
CA PRO A 82 7.39 3.33 -5.93
C PRO A 82 8.64 2.44 -6.06
N GLY A 83 8.98 2.04 -7.28
CA GLY A 83 10.14 1.17 -7.54
C GLY A 83 9.87 -0.34 -7.49
N ASP A 84 8.61 -0.76 -7.58
CA ASP A 84 8.20 -2.19 -7.62
C ASP A 84 8.62 -3.01 -6.40
N THR A 85 8.67 -2.33 -5.26
CA THR A 85 8.84 -2.94 -3.95
C THR A 85 7.51 -3.02 -3.22
N TYR A 86 7.46 -3.93 -2.25
CA TYR A 86 6.28 -4.29 -1.49
C TYR A 86 6.60 -4.24 -0.01
N ARG A 87 5.61 -3.83 0.77
CA ARG A 87 5.62 -3.93 2.22
C ARG A 87 4.30 -4.50 2.71
N LEU A 88 4.25 -4.92 3.97
CA LEU A 88 2.97 -5.30 4.57
C LEU A 88 2.05 -4.07 4.64
N PHE A 89 0.76 -4.32 4.43
CA PHE A 89 -0.28 -3.31 4.61
C PHE A 89 -0.32 -2.85 6.07
N ARG A 90 -0.47 -1.55 6.30
CA ARG A 90 -0.57 -0.92 7.64
C ARG A 90 -1.95 -0.31 7.84
N THR A 91 -2.34 -0.17 9.11
CA THR A 91 -3.60 0.49 9.46
C THR A 91 -3.48 1.97 9.11
N GLY A 92 -4.25 2.42 8.11
CA GLY A 92 -4.19 3.78 7.57
C GLY A 92 -3.79 3.85 6.10
N ASP A 93 -3.25 2.76 5.54
CA ASP A 93 -2.92 2.70 4.12
C ASP A 93 -4.17 2.81 3.23
N ARG A 94 -4.07 3.62 2.18
CA ARG A 94 -5.12 3.76 1.17
C ARG A 94 -5.21 2.48 0.34
N ALA A 95 -6.29 1.73 0.49
CA ALA A 95 -6.60 0.59 -0.36
C ALA A 95 -7.51 1.01 -1.53
N HIS A 96 -7.45 0.28 -2.63
CA HIS A 96 -8.39 0.45 -3.74
C HIS A 96 -9.83 0.16 -3.25
N PRO A 97 -10.86 0.95 -3.63
CA PRO A 97 -12.22 0.79 -3.10
C PRO A 97 -12.80 -0.62 -3.25
N SER A 98 -12.47 -1.30 -4.34
CA SER A 98 -12.93 -2.66 -4.64
C SER A 98 -12.21 -3.77 -3.83
N ARG A 99 -11.24 -3.43 -2.97
CA ARG A 99 -10.48 -4.35 -2.12
C ARG A 99 -11.02 -4.29 -0.68
N HIS A 100 -11.76 -5.31 -0.27
CA HIS A 100 -12.36 -5.38 1.07
C HIS A 100 -12.04 -6.68 1.81
N GLY A 101 -11.07 -7.46 1.32
CA GLY A 101 -10.63 -8.72 1.94
C GLY A 101 -9.70 -8.52 3.13
N LYS A 102 -9.17 -9.65 3.63
CA LYS A 102 -8.27 -9.69 4.79
C LYS A 102 -6.94 -8.94 4.55
N ILE A 103 -6.44 -8.32 5.62
CA ILE A 103 -5.15 -7.60 5.70
C ILE A 103 -4.02 -8.48 6.28
N GLN A 104 -4.39 -9.48 7.07
CA GLN A 104 -3.49 -10.47 7.64
C GLN A 104 -4.17 -11.85 7.65
N PRO A 105 -3.42 -12.95 7.70
CA PRO A 105 -3.97 -14.29 7.88
C PRO A 105 -4.74 -14.41 9.20
N ALA A 106 -5.76 -15.28 9.26
CA ALA A 106 -6.36 -15.65 10.54
C ALA A 106 -5.41 -16.56 11.33
N ARG A 107 -5.42 -16.47 12.66
CA ARG A 107 -4.52 -17.25 13.52
C ARG A 107 -4.68 -18.75 13.30
N GLU A 108 -5.90 -19.22 13.08
CA GLU A 108 -6.24 -20.61 12.82
C GLU A 108 -5.90 -21.07 11.39
N GLU A 109 -5.51 -20.15 10.51
CA GLU A 109 -5.05 -20.43 9.13
C GLU A 109 -3.53 -20.55 9.03
N LEU A 110 -2.81 -20.12 10.07
CA LEU A 110 -1.36 -20.24 10.18
C LEU A 110 -0.95 -21.35 11.15
N PRO A 111 0.10 -22.12 10.82
CA PRO A 111 0.80 -22.95 11.80
C PRO A 111 1.25 -22.16 13.02
N GLU A 112 1.20 -22.80 14.21
CA GLU A 112 1.53 -22.17 15.49
C GLU A 112 2.91 -21.49 15.49
N ARG A 113 3.88 -22.06 14.77
CA ARG A 113 5.22 -21.49 14.62
C ARG A 113 5.25 -20.07 14.04
N TYR A 114 4.20 -19.61 13.36
CA TYR A 114 4.12 -18.26 12.77
C TYR A 114 3.20 -17.32 13.55
N HIS A 115 2.57 -17.77 14.63
CA HIS A 115 1.66 -16.92 15.41
C HIS A 115 2.37 -15.70 16.00
N TYR A 116 3.65 -15.83 16.33
CA TYR A 116 4.47 -14.70 16.80
C TYR A 116 4.56 -13.57 15.75
N LEU A 117 4.48 -13.87 14.45
CA LEU A 117 4.48 -12.86 13.39
C LEU A 117 3.18 -12.06 13.38
N LEU A 118 2.05 -12.69 13.69
CA LEU A 118 0.77 -11.99 13.86
C LEU A 118 0.85 -11.04 15.06
N ASP A 119 1.42 -11.50 16.16
CA ASP A 119 1.60 -10.69 17.37
C ASP A 119 2.55 -9.52 17.12
N TRP A 120 3.69 -9.77 16.47
CA TRP A 120 4.62 -8.73 16.03
C TRP A 120 3.96 -7.72 15.09
N TYR A 121 3.21 -8.21 14.09
CA TYR A 121 2.54 -7.34 13.13
C TYR A 121 1.54 -6.41 13.84
N ALA A 122 0.67 -6.96 14.69
CA ALA A 122 -0.34 -6.19 15.40
C ALA A 122 0.26 -5.18 16.39
N GLN A 123 1.32 -5.57 17.11
CA GLN A 123 1.90 -4.74 18.18
C GLN A 123 2.89 -3.70 17.67
N LYS A 124 3.69 -4.03 16.65
CA LYS A 124 4.86 -3.22 16.25
C LYS A 124 4.78 -2.66 14.85
N TYR A 125 4.09 -3.33 13.92
CA TYR A 125 4.14 -2.96 12.50
C TYR A 125 2.89 -2.23 12.01
N ALA A 126 1.71 -2.76 12.31
CA ALA A 126 0.43 -2.30 11.75
C ALA A 126 0.11 -0.85 12.11
N GLY A 127 0.49 -0.42 13.32
CA GLY A 127 0.28 0.94 13.82
C GLY A 127 1.38 1.95 13.46
N GLN A 128 2.40 1.57 12.69
CA GLN A 128 3.40 2.53 12.24
C GLN A 128 2.74 3.50 11.25
N GLU A 129 2.64 4.78 11.64
CA GLU A 129 2.07 5.83 10.79
C GLU A 129 2.71 5.79 9.39
N THR A 130 1.87 5.79 8.36
CA THR A 130 2.35 5.89 6.97
C THR A 130 3.05 7.24 6.83
N ALA A 131 4.33 7.23 6.45
CA ALA A 131 5.21 8.41 6.39
C ALA A 131 4.86 9.45 5.30
N MET A 132 3.58 9.56 4.95
CA MET A 132 3.03 10.75 4.31
C MET A 132 1.87 11.21 5.20
N LYS A 133 2.21 11.98 6.24
CA LYS A 133 1.24 12.89 6.83
C LYS A 133 0.87 13.90 5.75
N GLU A 134 -0.39 14.33 5.67
CA GLU A 134 -0.77 15.47 4.80
C GLU A 134 0.07 16.72 5.12
N GLU A 135 0.64 16.78 6.33
CA GLU A 135 1.60 17.78 6.78
C GLU A 135 2.95 17.74 6.04
N ASP A 136 3.34 16.63 5.40
CA ASP A 136 4.61 16.46 4.69
C ASP A 136 4.49 16.56 3.15
N ASP A 137 3.31 16.89 2.62
CA ASP A 137 3.14 17.14 1.19
C ASP A 137 3.59 18.58 0.86
N PRO A 138 4.69 18.78 0.11
CA PRO A 138 5.24 20.10 -0.16
C PRO A 138 4.28 21.00 -0.97
N ILE A 139 3.35 20.42 -1.74
CA ILE A 139 2.31 21.19 -2.46
C ILE A 139 1.22 21.66 -1.48
N LEU A 140 0.82 20.82 -0.53
CA LEU A 140 -0.16 21.17 0.49
C LEU A 140 0.40 22.15 1.54
N GLN A 141 1.70 22.06 1.88
CA GLN A 141 2.37 23.06 2.72
C GLN A 141 2.38 24.47 2.08
N MET A 142 2.39 24.54 0.74
CA MET A 142 2.30 25.81 0.00
C MET A 142 0.87 26.36 -0.08
N ARG A 143 -0.15 25.66 0.45
CA ARG A 143 -1.55 26.10 0.40
C ARG A 143 -1.76 27.35 1.26
N GLY A 144 -1.89 28.50 0.60
CA GLY A 144 -2.05 29.81 1.24
C GLY A 144 -0.87 30.74 1.03
N VAL A 145 0.25 30.24 0.51
CA VAL A 145 1.35 31.06 0.00
C VAL A 145 0.82 31.93 -1.14
N GLY A 146 0.96 33.24 -0.99
CA GLY A 146 0.46 34.23 -1.94
C GLY A 146 -0.87 34.89 -1.58
N LYS A 147 -1.60 34.43 -0.55
CA LYS A 147 -2.85 35.11 -0.11
C LYS A 147 -2.64 36.60 0.19
N GLU A 148 -1.48 36.96 0.73
CA GLU A 148 -1.10 38.34 1.05
C GLU A 148 -0.88 39.20 -0.21
N ILE A 149 -0.44 38.59 -1.32
CA ILE A 149 -0.26 39.27 -2.62
C ILE A 149 -1.63 39.69 -3.19
N TRP A 150 -2.69 38.95 -2.83
CA TRP A 150 -4.05 39.17 -3.30
C TRP A 150 -4.95 39.85 -2.24
N ALA A 151 -4.42 40.21 -1.07
CA ALA A 151 -5.22 40.73 0.05
C ALA A 151 -5.94 42.05 -0.30
N ASP A 152 -5.29 42.90 -1.10
CA ASP A 152 -5.83 44.18 -1.56
C ASP A 152 -6.41 44.12 -2.98
N THR A 153 -6.42 42.93 -3.60
CA THR A 153 -6.92 42.76 -4.97
C THR A 153 -8.39 42.37 -4.95
N ASN A 154 -9.25 43.28 -5.42
CA ASN A 154 -10.64 42.95 -5.68
C ASN A 154 -10.71 41.95 -6.84
N ALA A 155 -11.14 40.71 -6.55
CA ALA A 155 -11.20 39.61 -7.51
C ALA A 155 -12.02 39.96 -8.76
N ASP A 156 -13.09 40.74 -8.61
CA ASP A 156 -13.95 41.13 -9.72
C ASP A 156 -13.27 42.14 -10.65
N GLU A 157 -12.47 43.06 -10.12
CA GLU A 157 -11.73 44.04 -10.92
C GLU A 157 -10.56 43.38 -11.67
N TYR A 158 -9.89 42.42 -11.04
CA TYR A 158 -8.81 41.65 -11.67
C TYR A 158 -9.33 40.77 -12.82
N VAL A 159 -10.47 40.11 -12.63
CA VAL A 159 -11.10 39.33 -13.71
C VAL A 159 -11.56 40.26 -14.84
N ARG A 160 -12.07 41.45 -14.53
CA ARG A 160 -12.45 42.43 -15.57
C ARG A 160 -11.23 42.92 -16.37
N SER A 161 -10.10 43.21 -15.72
CA SER A 161 -8.89 43.68 -16.41
C SER A 161 -8.27 42.59 -17.30
N LEU A 162 -8.27 41.34 -16.85
CA LEU A 162 -7.84 40.20 -17.67
C LEU A 162 -8.73 39.97 -18.89
N ARG A 163 -10.04 40.21 -18.75
CA ARG A 163 -11.02 40.03 -19.83
C ARG A 163 -11.13 41.22 -20.77
N ALA A 164 -10.59 42.39 -20.40
CA ALA A 164 -10.73 43.63 -21.16
C ALA A 164 -10.16 43.54 -22.58
N ASN A 165 -9.12 42.72 -22.79
CA ASN A 165 -8.48 42.52 -24.11
C ASN A 165 -8.77 41.14 -24.73
N TRP A 166 -9.71 40.36 -24.18
CA TRP A 166 -9.97 39.01 -24.68
C TRP A 166 -10.81 38.98 -25.95
N TYR A 167 -11.61 40.02 -26.15
CA TYR A 167 -12.35 40.29 -27.38
C TYR A 167 -11.65 41.46 -28.05
N GLY A 168 -10.75 41.15 -28.99
CA GLY A 168 -9.77 42.08 -29.57
C GLY A 168 -10.35 43.44 -29.99
N ASP A 169 -9.49 44.44 -29.90
CA ASP A 169 -9.72 45.81 -30.36
C ASP A 169 -10.12 45.82 -31.85
N GLU A 170 -11.41 45.96 -32.14
CA GLU A 170 -11.89 46.31 -33.49
C GLU A 170 -11.52 47.77 -33.78
N ARG A 171 -10.23 48.01 -34.05
CA ARG A 171 -9.79 49.24 -34.70
C ARG A 171 -10.37 49.23 -36.12
N LYS A 172 -11.53 49.85 -36.27
CA LYS A 172 -12.01 50.35 -37.57
C LYS A 172 -11.10 51.51 -37.98
N GLU A 173 -10.05 51.19 -38.75
CA GLU A 173 -9.36 52.20 -39.54
C GLU A 173 -10.30 52.62 -40.69
N GLY A 174 -10.60 53.91 -40.72
CA GLY A 174 -11.37 54.57 -41.78
C GLY A 174 -10.49 55.04 -42.94
#